data_AF-A0A2T6CUR3-F1
#
_entry.id   AF-A0A2T6CUR3-F1
#
_cell.length_a   1.000
_cell.length_b   1.000
_cell.length_c   1.000
_cell.angle_alpha   90.00
_cell.angle_beta   90.00
_cell.angle_gamma   90.00
#
_symmetry.space_group_name_H-M   'P 1'
#
loop_
_entity.id
_entity.type
_entity.pdbx_description
1 polymer ?
#
loop_
_entity_poly.entity_id
_entity_poly.type
_entity_poly.pdbx_seq_one_letter_code
_entity_poly.pdbx_strand_id
1 'polypeptide(L)'
;MWKSLFLSSVQEQKKESPMITNCQPPKERAFFRRNRSGDRTAKSALALLVLALCLISSLSAAEWTPVLWRGEKAWQSTSQGWVATVSEERSRLVSITRAGDRRNLLYESSRDGISWGGHRGWLGPQSAWQPAWPPPRDWESSAAARVKAAGALLTLTHPHADPQYPALTRSYEWRGDVLHCRLSWRGGRNYGIHIVQLPRGAVVTVRRAVTHALPLGYALVPIYRRPDTLTDIPLARALSRTKGDSVTLWHANRSEKVAFFPQTIFARIGKYSLQMQRGEQSGFSSSWPDMGLLTQVFLGDRLNPFIEIEQLSPYAKGGLASTEVLLRPQAAN
;
A
#
# COMPACT_ATOMS: atom_id res chain seq x y z
N MET A 1 -36.87 12.43 -45.75
CA MET A 1 -38.20 11.91 -45.32
C MET A 1 -37.94 11.06 -44.08
N TRP A 2 -38.44 11.26 -42.87
CA TRP A 2 -39.41 12.15 -42.18
C TRP A 2 -38.73 12.59 -40.84
N LYS A 3 -38.86 13.81 -40.28
CA LYS A 3 -39.96 14.39 -39.46
C LYS A 3 -40.62 13.38 -38.49
N SER A 4 -41.02 13.64 -37.25
CA SER A 4 -40.94 14.73 -36.27
C SER A 4 -41.86 14.31 -35.09
N LEU A 5 -41.60 14.82 -33.88
CA LEU A 5 -42.54 15.04 -32.74
C LEU A 5 -43.00 13.85 -31.89
N PHE A 6 -42.76 13.93 -30.58
CA PHE A 6 -43.80 14.37 -29.63
C PHE A 6 -43.20 15.00 -28.35
N LEU A 7 -43.89 16.04 -27.89
CA LEU A 7 -43.66 16.92 -26.73
C LEU A 7 -44.57 16.54 -25.55
N SER A 8 -44.12 16.83 -24.32
CA SER A 8 -44.89 17.31 -23.14
C SER A 8 -43.89 17.36 -21.96
N SER A 9 -43.37 18.50 -21.48
CA SER A 9 -43.97 19.54 -20.59
C SER A 9 -44.97 18.96 -19.56
N VAL A 10 -44.82 19.19 -18.25
CA VAL A 10 -45.23 20.43 -17.56
C VAL A 10 -44.80 20.43 -16.07
N GLN A 11 -44.34 21.61 -15.61
CA GLN A 11 -44.40 22.31 -14.30
C GLN A 11 -44.04 21.60 -12.98
N GLU A 12 -43.09 22.09 -12.18
CA GLU A 12 -43.01 23.39 -11.45
C GLU A 12 -43.92 23.44 -10.21
N GLN A 13 -43.33 23.43 -9.01
CA GLN A 13 -43.85 24.22 -7.89
C GLN A 13 -42.77 24.59 -6.87
N LYS A 14 -42.47 25.89 -6.84
CA LYS A 14 -41.89 26.64 -5.73
C LYS A 14 -42.80 26.56 -4.50
N LYS A 15 -42.21 26.57 -3.30
CA LYS A 15 -42.85 27.16 -2.13
C LYS A 15 -41.80 27.79 -1.20
N GLU A 16 -41.80 29.12 -1.18
CA GLU A 16 -41.10 29.96 -0.22
C GLU A 16 -42.02 30.27 0.99
N SER A 17 -41.37 30.44 2.16
CA SER A 17 -41.74 31.32 3.30
C SER A 17 -42.95 30.95 4.18
N PRO A 18 -42.94 31.27 5.51
CA PRO A 18 -42.46 32.54 6.07
C PRO A 18 -41.63 32.52 7.36
N MET A 19 -41.01 33.68 7.61
CA MET A 19 -40.53 34.18 8.91
C MET A 19 -41.64 34.13 9.97
N ILE A 20 -41.27 33.77 11.20
CA ILE A 20 -41.97 34.19 12.42
C ILE A 20 -40.98 34.75 13.44
N THR A 21 -41.48 35.81 14.05
CA THR A 21 -41.03 36.85 14.97
C THR A 21 -40.47 36.43 16.34
N ASN A 22 -39.59 37.30 16.85
CA ASN A 22 -39.47 37.84 18.22
C ASN A 22 -39.81 36.95 19.43
N CYS A 23 -38.78 36.69 20.25
CA CYS A 23 -38.90 36.73 21.71
C CYS A 23 -37.67 37.41 22.32
N GLN A 24 -37.88 38.58 22.91
CA GLN A 24 -36.94 39.26 23.80
C GLN A 24 -36.81 38.50 25.13
N PRO A 25 -35.63 38.48 25.76
CA PRO A 25 -35.52 38.35 27.20
C PRO A 25 -35.19 39.71 27.88
N PRO A 26 -35.51 39.87 29.17
CA PRO A 26 -35.53 41.15 29.85
C PRO A 26 -34.17 41.61 30.39
N LYS A 27 -34.04 42.95 30.39
CA LYS A 27 -33.38 43.87 31.33
C LYS A 27 -32.31 43.35 32.31
N GLU A 28 -31.15 43.99 32.18
CA GLU A 28 -30.34 44.62 33.23
C GLU A 28 -30.18 43.92 34.59
N ARG A 29 -28.95 43.45 34.83
CA ARG A 29 -28.30 43.62 36.13
C ARG A 29 -26.90 44.19 35.95
N ALA A 30 -26.67 45.31 36.63
CA ALA A 30 -25.39 45.97 36.80
C ALA A 30 -24.44 45.15 37.71
N PHE A 31 -23.21 45.65 37.81
CA PHE A 31 -22.15 45.33 38.78
C PHE A 31 -21.28 44.08 38.52
N PHE A 32 -20.08 44.28 37.96
CA PHE A 32 -18.82 44.46 38.72
C PHE A 32 -17.65 44.53 37.74
N ARG A 33 -17.07 45.73 37.56
CA ARG A 33 -15.83 45.91 36.80
C ARG A 33 -14.66 45.49 37.70
N ARG A 34 -14.28 44.21 37.68
CA ARG A 34 -13.03 43.73 38.29
C ARG A 34 -11.87 43.92 37.31
N ASN A 35 -11.00 44.87 37.62
CA ASN A 35 -9.64 44.93 37.11
C ASN A 35 -8.92 43.59 37.40
N ARG A 36 -8.56 42.84 36.35
CA ARG A 36 -7.53 41.78 36.41
C ARG A 36 -6.58 41.93 35.23
N SER A 37 -5.65 42.87 35.37
CA SER A 37 -4.48 43.07 34.52
C SER A 37 -3.32 42.19 34.99
N GLY A 38 -3.48 40.87 34.97
CA GLY A 38 -2.43 39.99 35.53
C GLY A 38 -2.46 38.53 35.11
N ASP A 39 -3.11 38.16 34.00
CA ASP A 39 -3.26 36.72 33.65
C ASP A 39 -3.38 36.43 32.15
N ARG A 40 -2.88 37.33 31.29
CA ARG A 40 -2.82 37.09 29.83
C ARG A 40 -1.50 36.46 29.39
N THR A 41 -0.41 36.75 30.10
CA THR A 41 0.92 36.21 29.78
C THR A 41 1.03 34.71 30.06
N ALA A 42 0.43 34.21 31.15
CA ALA A 42 0.46 32.79 31.51
C ALA A 42 -0.38 31.91 30.56
N LYS A 43 -1.56 32.38 30.12
CA LYS A 43 -2.42 31.65 29.16
C LYS A 43 -1.83 31.63 27.75
N SER A 44 -1.16 32.70 27.33
CA SER A 44 -0.43 32.75 26.07
C SER A 44 0.81 31.85 26.09
N ALA A 45 1.53 31.77 27.21
CA ALA A 45 2.67 30.86 27.37
C ALA A 45 2.24 29.38 27.32
N LEU A 46 1.13 29.02 27.97
CA LEU A 46 0.60 27.65 27.93
C LEU A 46 0.11 27.27 26.52
N ALA A 47 -0.56 28.18 25.81
CA ALA A 47 -0.99 27.94 24.43
C ALA A 47 0.19 27.80 23.46
N LEU A 48 1.25 28.60 23.62
CA LEU A 48 2.50 28.48 22.85
C LEU A 48 3.26 27.19 23.18
N LEU A 49 3.25 26.75 24.44
CA LEU A 49 3.87 25.48 24.85
C LEU A 49 3.09 24.29 24.27
N VAL A 50 1.76 24.33 24.29
CA VAL A 50 0.91 23.29 23.66
C VAL A 50 1.08 23.29 22.14
N LEU A 51 1.18 24.46 21.48
CA LEU A 51 1.50 24.52 20.04
C LEU A 51 2.90 23.99 19.74
N ALA A 52 3.91 24.33 20.55
CA ALA A 52 5.27 23.84 20.41
C ALA A 52 5.36 22.32 20.66
N LEU A 53 4.64 21.79 21.65
CA LEU A 53 4.52 20.34 21.88
C LEU A 53 3.77 19.63 20.74
N CYS A 54 2.75 20.25 20.14
CA CYS A 54 2.06 19.73 18.95
C CYS A 54 2.96 19.78 17.70
N LEU A 55 3.82 20.80 17.56
CA LEU A 55 4.79 20.93 16.48
C LEU A 55 5.98 19.98 16.64
N ILE A 56 6.42 19.68 17.86
CA ILE A 56 7.46 18.65 18.12
C ILE A 56 6.86 17.23 17.97
N SER A 57 5.56 17.07 18.23
CA SER A 57 4.82 15.82 17.98
C SER A 57 4.44 15.62 16.51
N SER A 58 4.69 16.61 15.66
CA SER A 58 4.78 16.42 14.21
C SER A 58 6.09 15.70 13.90
N LEU A 59 6.19 14.46 14.43
CA LEU A 59 7.31 13.55 14.34
C LEU A 59 7.78 13.51 12.90
N SER A 60 8.86 14.24 12.63
CA SER A 60 9.65 14.08 11.41
C SER A 60 9.97 12.59 11.33
N ALA A 61 9.60 11.95 10.21
CA ALA A 61 10.04 10.61 9.90
C ALA A 61 11.55 10.54 10.16
N ALA A 62 11.99 9.58 10.99
CA ALA A 62 13.40 9.54 11.36
C ALA A 62 14.25 9.31 10.10
N GLU A 63 15.41 9.96 10.05
CA GLU A 63 16.39 9.72 8.99
C GLU A 63 16.75 8.24 8.89
N TRP A 64 17.17 7.81 7.71
CA TRP A 64 17.67 6.46 7.52
C TRP A 64 19.07 6.33 8.09
N THR A 65 19.25 5.42 9.04
CA THR A 65 20.54 5.15 9.69
C THR A 65 21.07 3.77 9.30
N PRO A 66 22.38 3.62 9.03
CA PRO A 66 22.98 2.34 8.71
C PRO A 66 22.99 1.43 9.95
N VAL A 67 22.69 0.14 9.75
CA VAL A 67 22.68 -0.91 10.78
C VAL A 67 23.15 -2.23 10.19
N LEU A 68 23.34 -3.23 11.05
CA LEU A 68 23.43 -4.63 10.63
C LEU A 68 22.12 -5.35 10.92
N TRP A 69 21.53 -5.95 9.90
CA TRP A 69 20.34 -6.78 10.03
C TRP A 69 20.69 -8.22 9.67
N ARG A 70 20.73 -9.10 10.69
CA ARG A 70 21.16 -10.51 10.52
C ARG A 70 22.52 -10.67 9.84
N GLY A 71 23.43 -9.73 10.06
CA GLY A 71 24.76 -9.72 9.44
C GLY A 71 24.81 -9.07 8.05
N GLU A 72 23.67 -8.69 7.47
CA GLU A 72 23.58 -7.90 6.23
C GLU A 72 23.64 -6.40 6.53
N LYS A 73 24.29 -5.62 5.67
CA LYS A 73 24.21 -4.17 5.70
C LYS A 73 22.78 -3.72 5.42
N ALA A 74 22.26 -2.87 6.28
CA ALA A 74 20.90 -2.40 6.14
C ALA A 74 20.76 -0.96 6.59
N TRP A 75 19.61 -0.40 6.29
CA TRP A 75 19.19 0.92 6.73
C TRP A 75 17.90 0.78 7.52
N GLN A 76 17.83 1.49 8.63
CA GLN A 76 16.63 1.56 9.46
C GLN A 76 16.12 2.99 9.54
N SER A 77 14.80 3.11 9.54
CA SER A 77 14.12 4.36 9.85
C SER A 77 12.88 4.06 10.68
N THR A 78 12.59 4.96 11.63
CA THR A 78 11.48 4.84 12.56
C THR A 78 10.43 5.93 12.29
N SER A 79 9.15 5.55 12.31
CA SER A 79 8.04 6.50 12.31
C SER A 79 6.90 5.99 13.18
N GLN A 80 6.35 6.84 14.05
CA GLN A 80 5.23 6.52 14.94
C GLN A 80 5.44 5.23 15.76
N GLY A 81 6.70 4.92 16.10
CA GLY A 81 7.14 3.72 16.82
C GLY A 81 7.15 2.43 15.99
N TRP A 82 7.03 2.52 14.67
CA TRP A 82 7.32 1.43 13.72
C TRP A 82 8.70 1.60 13.13
N VAL A 83 9.41 0.49 12.94
CA VAL A 83 10.75 0.44 12.38
C VAL A 83 10.70 -0.27 11.03
N ALA A 84 11.07 0.43 9.97
CA ALA A 84 11.31 -0.16 8.65
C ALA A 84 12.80 -0.50 8.52
N THR A 85 13.13 -1.69 8.02
CA THR A 85 14.50 -2.11 7.71
C THR A 85 14.65 -2.48 6.24
N VAL A 86 15.60 -1.87 5.55
CA VAL A 86 15.91 -2.10 4.14
C VAL A 86 17.31 -2.67 4.02
N SER A 87 17.43 -3.88 3.46
CA SER A 87 18.72 -4.56 3.24
C SER A 87 19.38 -4.05 1.96
N GLU A 88 20.67 -3.72 2.03
CA GLU A 88 21.48 -3.35 0.88
C GLU A 88 21.74 -4.58 0.00
N GLU A 89 22.08 -5.71 0.60
CA GLU A 89 22.43 -6.98 -0.05
C GLU A 89 21.26 -7.58 -0.82
N ARG A 90 20.03 -7.26 -0.40
CA ARG A 90 18.80 -7.69 -1.08
C ARG A 90 18.13 -6.58 -1.87
N SER A 91 18.66 -5.35 -1.78
CA SER A 91 18.13 -4.11 -2.36
C SER A 91 16.63 -3.94 -2.09
N ARG A 92 16.15 -4.17 -0.86
CA ARG A 92 14.71 -4.14 -0.55
C ARG A 92 14.37 -3.99 0.94
N LEU A 93 13.15 -3.54 1.21
CA LEU A 93 12.53 -3.60 2.54
C LEU A 93 12.34 -5.06 2.97
N VAL A 94 12.97 -5.44 4.08
CA VAL A 94 12.98 -6.81 4.61
C VAL A 94 12.20 -6.93 5.93
N SER A 95 11.98 -5.81 6.63
CA SER A 95 11.28 -5.84 7.91
C SER A 95 10.44 -4.60 8.14
N ILE A 96 9.26 -4.81 8.73
CA ILE A 96 8.49 -3.78 9.44
C ILE A 96 8.17 -4.36 10.82
N THR A 97 8.68 -3.75 11.88
CA THR A 97 8.46 -4.18 13.28
C THR A 97 7.96 -3.01 14.13
N ARG A 98 7.28 -3.32 15.24
CA ARG A 98 7.06 -2.34 16.29
C ARG A 98 8.36 -2.16 17.08
N ALA A 99 8.70 -0.92 17.45
CA ALA A 99 9.85 -0.65 18.31
C ALA A 99 9.76 -1.48 19.61
N GLY A 100 10.83 -2.21 19.93
CA GLY A 100 10.88 -3.13 21.08
C GLY A 100 10.21 -4.49 20.88
N ASP A 101 9.58 -4.75 19.72
CA ASP A 101 9.00 -6.05 19.36
C ASP A 101 9.86 -6.76 18.31
N ARG A 102 9.89 -8.09 18.36
CA ARG A 102 10.59 -8.95 17.40
C ARG A 102 9.69 -9.42 16.25
N ARG A 103 8.38 -9.19 16.33
CA ARG A 103 7.43 -9.63 15.31
C ARG A 103 7.54 -8.77 14.05
N ASN A 104 8.13 -9.35 13.00
CA ASN A 104 8.13 -8.79 11.66
C ASN A 104 6.74 -8.97 11.01
N LEU A 105 6.22 -7.89 10.42
CA LEU A 105 4.97 -7.93 9.65
C LEU A 105 5.17 -8.47 8.23
N LEU A 106 6.42 -8.57 7.78
CA LEU A 106 6.80 -9.17 6.51
C LEU A 106 7.32 -10.59 6.75
N TYR A 107 7.13 -11.45 5.75
CA TYR A 107 7.76 -12.77 5.74
C TYR A 107 9.26 -12.64 5.64
N GLU A 108 9.97 -13.50 6.36
CA GLU A 108 11.41 -13.53 6.43
C GLU A 108 11.85 -15.00 6.38
N SER A 109 12.55 -15.39 5.32
CA SER A 109 13.12 -16.73 5.19
C SER A 109 14.46 -16.82 5.88
N SER A 110 14.68 -17.91 6.63
CA SER A 110 15.99 -18.32 7.13
C SER A 110 16.76 -19.23 6.18
N ARG A 111 16.19 -19.58 5.01
CA ARG A 111 16.86 -20.47 4.05
C ARG A 111 17.94 -19.71 3.29
N ASP A 112 19.19 -20.08 3.52
CA ASP A 112 20.32 -19.68 2.69
C ASP A 112 20.10 -20.18 1.25
N GLY A 113 20.35 -19.31 0.28
CA GLY A 113 20.30 -19.66 -1.15
C GLY A 113 19.05 -19.22 -1.90
N ILE A 114 17.94 -18.85 -1.23
CA ILE A 114 16.82 -18.23 -1.92
C ILE A 114 16.28 -17.01 -1.17
N SER A 115 16.34 -15.85 -1.84
CA SER A 115 15.99 -14.46 -1.49
C SER A 115 14.51 -14.20 -1.09
N TRP A 116 13.94 -15.02 -0.22
CA TRP A 116 12.52 -14.98 0.06
C TRP A 116 12.24 -14.18 1.33
N GLY A 117 11.70 -12.99 1.15
CA GLY A 117 11.15 -12.18 2.23
C GLY A 117 10.98 -10.71 1.84
N GLY A 118 10.17 -10.01 2.63
CA GLY A 118 10.02 -8.58 2.53
C GLY A 118 9.12 -8.10 1.37
N HIS A 119 9.39 -6.88 0.93
CA HIS A 119 8.73 -6.23 -0.20
C HIS A 119 9.64 -6.30 -1.44
N ARG A 120 9.12 -6.83 -2.55
CA ARG A 120 9.80 -6.92 -3.85
C ARG A 120 9.18 -5.95 -4.85
N GLY A 121 9.95 -5.57 -5.85
CA GLY A 121 9.48 -4.78 -6.99
C GLY A 121 10.01 -5.36 -8.28
N TRP A 122 9.13 -5.87 -9.13
CA TRP A 122 9.47 -6.46 -10.42
C TRP A 122 8.76 -5.73 -11.56
N LEU A 123 9.18 -6.03 -12.79
CA LEU A 123 8.49 -5.59 -13.99
C LEU A 123 7.89 -6.77 -14.73
N GLY A 124 6.62 -6.67 -15.10
CA GLY A 124 5.93 -7.62 -15.96
C GLY A 124 5.88 -7.18 -17.44
N PRO A 125 5.42 -8.04 -18.35
CA PRO A 125 4.78 -9.34 -18.05
C PRO A 125 5.79 -10.43 -17.67
N GLN A 126 5.37 -11.36 -16.80
CA GLN A 126 6.23 -12.48 -16.38
C GLN A 126 6.68 -13.37 -17.55
N SER A 127 5.83 -13.49 -18.58
CA SER A 127 6.15 -14.21 -19.81
C SER A 127 7.33 -13.63 -20.60
N ALA A 128 7.76 -12.41 -20.29
CA ALA A 128 8.92 -11.77 -20.91
C ALA A 128 10.23 -12.07 -20.16
N TRP A 129 10.18 -12.68 -18.97
CA TRP A 129 11.38 -13.14 -18.28
C TRP A 129 11.87 -14.37 -19.03
N GLN A 130 13.02 -14.34 -19.69
CA GLN A 130 13.63 -15.55 -20.25
C GLN A 130 14.62 -16.11 -19.23
N PRO A 131 14.53 -17.41 -18.84
CA PRO A 131 13.76 -18.52 -19.44
C PRO A 131 12.36 -18.82 -18.82
N ALA A 132 11.71 -17.88 -18.13
CA ALA A 132 10.31 -17.83 -17.61
C ALA A 132 10.30 -17.49 -16.11
N TRP A 133 11.28 -18.00 -15.37
CA TRP A 133 11.46 -17.82 -13.93
C TRP A 133 12.86 -18.33 -13.54
N PRO A 134 13.57 -17.70 -12.60
CA PRO A 134 13.20 -16.51 -11.80
C PRO A 134 13.20 -15.21 -12.61
N PRO A 135 12.65 -14.10 -12.06
CA PRO A 135 12.92 -12.76 -12.58
C PRO A 135 14.43 -12.47 -12.62
N PRO A 136 14.87 -11.44 -13.37
CA PRO A 136 16.27 -11.02 -13.42
C PRO A 136 16.91 -10.95 -12.03
N ARG A 137 18.10 -11.56 -11.91
CA ARG A 137 18.85 -11.64 -10.64
C ARG A 137 19.01 -10.26 -9.99
N ASP A 138 19.26 -9.24 -10.81
CA ASP A 138 19.40 -7.88 -10.34
C ASP A 138 18.18 -7.35 -9.61
N TRP A 139 16.99 -7.73 -10.05
CA TRP A 139 15.74 -7.34 -9.40
C TRP A 139 15.47 -8.16 -8.14
N GLU A 140 15.93 -9.42 -8.10
CA GLU A 140 15.48 -10.42 -7.14
C GLU A 140 16.49 -10.84 -6.07
N SER A 141 17.79 -10.70 -6.27
CA SER A 141 18.77 -11.17 -5.27
C SER A 141 20.11 -10.44 -5.27
N SER A 142 20.32 -9.48 -6.17
CA SER A 142 21.55 -8.68 -6.16
C SER A 142 21.49 -7.56 -5.10
N ALA A 143 22.67 -7.27 -4.54
CA ALA A 143 22.89 -6.09 -3.71
C ALA A 143 22.66 -4.81 -4.50
N ALA A 144 22.26 -3.73 -3.83
CA ALA A 144 22.14 -2.42 -4.46
C ALA A 144 23.51 -1.97 -4.99
N ALA A 145 23.55 -1.54 -6.26
CA ALA A 145 24.75 -0.95 -6.85
C ALA A 145 25.10 0.40 -6.19
N ARG A 146 24.07 1.10 -5.71
CA ARG A 146 24.21 2.36 -4.98
C ARG A 146 23.06 2.55 -4.02
N VAL A 147 23.39 3.06 -2.82
CA VAL A 147 22.42 3.49 -1.81
C VAL A 147 22.62 4.97 -1.53
N LYS A 148 21.53 5.73 -1.44
CA LYS A 148 21.53 7.15 -1.07
C LYS A 148 20.43 7.41 -0.04
N ALA A 149 20.83 7.85 1.15
CA ALA A 149 19.92 8.41 2.15
C ALA A 149 19.95 9.95 2.07
N ALA A 150 18.79 10.59 2.12
CA ALA A 150 18.65 12.04 2.19
C ALA A 150 17.39 12.37 3.00
N GLY A 151 17.58 12.79 4.26
CA GLY A 151 16.49 12.98 5.21
C GLY A 151 15.68 11.69 5.38
N ALA A 152 14.36 11.77 5.19
CA ALA A 152 13.43 10.64 5.30
C ALA A 152 13.42 9.70 4.08
N LEU A 153 14.13 10.02 3.00
CA LEU A 153 14.14 9.24 1.76
C LEU A 153 15.39 8.36 1.67
N LEU A 154 15.18 7.05 1.50
CA LEU A 154 16.20 6.10 1.10
C LEU A 154 15.98 5.68 -0.35
N THR A 155 17.03 5.72 -1.16
CA THR A 155 17.00 5.29 -2.56
C THR A 155 18.05 4.21 -2.80
N LEU A 156 17.64 3.11 -3.43
CA LEU A 156 18.48 1.99 -3.83
C LEU A 156 18.41 1.84 -5.34
N THR A 157 19.55 1.94 -5.99
CA THR A 157 19.69 1.68 -7.41
C THR A 157 20.16 0.25 -7.57
N HIS A 158 19.36 -0.56 -8.27
CA HIS A 158 19.73 -1.93 -8.58
C HIS A 158 20.91 -1.97 -9.55
N PRO A 159 21.72 -3.04 -9.52
CA PRO A 159 22.60 -3.35 -10.63
C PRO A 159 21.80 -3.51 -11.92
N HIS A 160 22.49 -3.30 -13.04
CA HIS A 160 21.93 -3.42 -14.38
C HIS A 160 22.93 -4.16 -15.25
N ALA A 161 23.25 -5.38 -14.82
CA ALA A 161 24.22 -6.25 -15.47
C ALA A 161 23.68 -6.84 -16.77
N ASP A 162 22.37 -7.05 -16.85
CA ASP A 162 21.70 -7.50 -18.07
C ASP A 162 20.94 -6.35 -18.76
N PRO A 163 21.44 -5.84 -19.91
CA PRO A 163 20.83 -4.71 -20.61
C PRO A 163 19.48 -5.04 -21.26
N GLN A 164 19.06 -6.32 -21.31
CA GLN A 164 17.73 -6.70 -21.82
C GLN A 164 16.61 -6.26 -20.86
N TYR A 165 16.94 -6.04 -19.58
CA TYR A 165 15.98 -5.75 -18.52
C TYR A 165 16.19 -4.34 -17.99
N PRO A 166 15.14 -3.50 -17.86
CA PRO A 166 15.32 -2.15 -17.34
C PRO A 166 15.97 -2.11 -15.96
N ALA A 167 16.88 -1.15 -15.78
CA ALA A 167 17.41 -0.80 -14.46
C ALA A 167 16.28 -0.35 -13.53
N LEU A 168 16.27 -0.88 -12.30
CA LEU A 168 15.29 -0.51 -11.28
C LEU A 168 15.90 0.42 -10.24
N THR A 169 15.08 1.37 -9.80
CA THR A 169 15.32 2.11 -8.57
C THR A 169 14.18 1.85 -7.61
N ARG A 170 14.51 1.54 -6.36
CA ARG A 170 13.54 1.44 -5.26
C ARG A 170 13.78 2.60 -4.31
N SER A 171 12.71 3.18 -3.79
CA SER A 171 12.84 4.17 -2.74
C SER A 171 11.79 3.98 -1.65
N TYR A 172 12.19 4.37 -0.43
CA TYR A 172 11.45 4.17 0.79
C TYR A 172 11.41 5.49 1.56
N GLU A 173 10.22 5.93 1.93
CA GLU A 173 10.00 7.18 2.63
C GLU A 173 8.82 7.03 3.59
N TRP A 174 9.01 7.39 4.86
CA TRP A 174 7.89 7.55 5.78
C TRP A 174 7.21 8.89 5.55
N ARG A 175 5.90 8.89 5.36
CA ARG A 175 5.05 10.08 5.38
C ARG A 175 3.99 9.89 6.46
N GLY A 176 4.23 10.46 7.63
CA GLY A 176 3.45 10.13 8.82
C GLY A 176 3.59 8.65 9.17
N ASP A 177 2.46 7.96 9.36
CA ASP A 177 2.40 6.53 9.70
C ASP A 177 2.46 5.57 8.48
N VAL A 178 2.68 6.10 7.28
CA VAL A 178 2.68 5.33 6.03
C VAL A 178 4.09 5.26 5.45
N LEU A 179 4.57 4.05 5.17
CA LEU A 179 5.78 3.84 4.41
C LEU A 179 5.43 3.79 2.92
N HIS A 180 5.87 4.82 2.18
CA HIS A 180 5.81 4.86 0.72
C HIS A 180 6.95 4.03 0.15
N CYS A 181 6.60 2.98 -0.58
CA CYS A 181 7.54 2.11 -1.27
C CYS A 181 7.38 2.32 -2.77
N ARG A 182 8.32 3.04 -3.39
CA ARG A 182 8.28 3.37 -4.81
C ARG A 182 9.21 2.49 -5.62
N LEU A 183 8.73 2.02 -6.76
CA LEU A 183 9.50 1.37 -7.81
C LEU A 183 9.57 2.31 -9.03
N SER A 184 10.75 2.49 -9.61
CA SER A 184 10.95 3.35 -10.79
C SER A 184 11.87 2.70 -11.81
N TRP A 185 11.59 2.93 -13.10
CA TRP A 185 12.36 2.40 -14.22
C TRP A 185 12.19 3.30 -15.45
N ARG A 186 13.03 3.09 -16.47
CA ARG A 186 12.91 3.76 -17.77
C ARG A 186 12.87 2.73 -18.87
N GLY A 187 12.02 2.98 -19.87
CA GLY A 187 11.99 2.18 -21.09
C GLY A 187 11.01 1.01 -21.03
N GLY A 188 10.72 0.48 -22.23
CA GLY A 188 9.86 -0.68 -22.43
C GLY A 188 8.37 -0.43 -22.15
N ARG A 189 7.55 -1.40 -22.55
CA ARG A 189 6.11 -1.44 -22.25
C ARG A 189 5.86 -2.38 -21.07
N ASN A 190 6.63 -2.22 -20.00
CA ASN A 190 6.51 -3.03 -18.80
C ASN A 190 5.47 -2.44 -17.84
N TYR A 191 4.96 -3.24 -16.91
CA TYR A 191 4.20 -2.77 -15.75
C TYR A 191 4.93 -3.14 -14.45
N GLY A 192 4.81 -2.32 -13.42
CA GLY A 192 5.37 -2.59 -12.10
C GLY A 192 4.51 -3.59 -11.33
N ILE A 193 5.16 -4.45 -10.56
CA ILE A 193 4.55 -5.40 -9.64
C ILE A 193 5.20 -5.18 -8.28
N HIS A 194 4.45 -4.59 -7.35
CA HIS A 194 4.85 -4.54 -5.94
C HIS A 194 4.38 -5.80 -5.25
N ILE A 195 5.27 -6.52 -4.58
CA ILE A 195 4.96 -7.79 -3.93
C ILE A 195 5.30 -7.65 -2.45
N VAL A 196 4.31 -7.79 -1.58
CA VAL A 196 4.49 -7.78 -0.14
C VAL A 196 4.28 -9.19 0.36
N GLN A 197 5.36 -9.84 0.80
CA GLN A 197 5.25 -11.18 1.38
C GLN A 197 4.93 -11.07 2.87
N LEU A 198 3.86 -11.73 3.29
CA LEU A 198 3.34 -11.75 4.65
C LEU A 198 3.63 -13.11 5.30
N PRO A 199 3.88 -13.17 6.62
CA PRO A 199 4.09 -14.42 7.33
C PRO A 199 2.92 -15.40 7.13
N ARG A 200 3.20 -16.71 7.16
CA ARG A 200 2.18 -17.78 7.02
C ARG A 200 0.94 -17.61 7.90
N GLY A 201 1.12 -17.08 9.11
CA GLY A 201 0.03 -16.84 10.07
C GLY A 201 -0.80 -15.59 9.81
N ALA A 202 -0.54 -14.86 8.73
CA ALA A 202 -1.33 -13.70 8.34
C ALA A 202 -2.74 -14.12 7.90
N VAL A 203 -3.71 -13.27 8.21
CA VAL A 203 -5.09 -13.39 7.73
C VAL A 203 -5.41 -12.15 6.92
N VAL A 204 -5.73 -12.35 5.64
CA VAL A 204 -5.93 -11.26 4.68
C VAL A 204 -7.42 -11.03 4.48
N THR A 205 -7.84 -9.78 4.52
CA THR A 205 -9.23 -9.37 4.27
C THR A 205 -9.26 -8.48 3.04
N VAL A 206 -10.13 -8.85 2.11
CA VAL A 206 -10.30 -8.18 0.81
C VAL A 206 -11.79 -7.90 0.60
N ARG A 207 -12.12 -6.80 -0.07
CA ARG A 207 -13.50 -6.48 -0.47
C ARG A 207 -13.84 -7.24 -1.75
N ARG A 208 -15.04 -7.80 -1.75
CA ARG A 208 -15.67 -8.52 -2.85
C ARG A 208 -16.50 -7.54 -3.69
N ALA A 209 -15.91 -6.93 -4.70
CA ALA A 209 -16.60 -6.02 -5.60
C ALA A 209 -17.30 -6.79 -6.73
N VAL A 210 -18.51 -7.29 -6.44
CA VAL A 210 -19.30 -8.08 -7.41
C VAL A 210 -19.74 -7.21 -8.59
N THR A 211 -19.52 -7.70 -9.80
CA THR A 211 -19.98 -7.08 -11.05
C THR A 211 -20.47 -8.17 -12.01
N HIS A 212 -21.14 -7.79 -13.11
CA HIS A 212 -21.56 -8.75 -14.13
C HIS A 212 -20.38 -9.55 -14.73
N ALA A 213 -19.22 -8.90 -14.92
CA ALA A 213 -18.01 -9.53 -15.44
C ALA A 213 -17.20 -10.30 -14.38
N LEU A 214 -17.51 -10.11 -13.09
CA LEU A 214 -16.80 -10.70 -11.97
C LEU A 214 -17.81 -11.07 -10.86
N PRO A 215 -18.60 -12.14 -11.06
CA PRO A 215 -19.77 -12.46 -10.22
C PRO A 215 -19.39 -12.85 -8.79
N LEU A 216 -18.19 -13.41 -8.59
CA LEU A 216 -17.64 -13.69 -7.26
C LEU A 216 -16.93 -12.47 -6.65
N GLY A 217 -16.80 -11.36 -7.38
CA GLY A 217 -16.00 -10.19 -7.00
C GLY A 217 -14.48 -10.43 -6.97
N TYR A 218 -14.04 -11.60 -7.44
CA TYR A 218 -12.66 -12.01 -7.66
C TYR A 218 -12.61 -13.08 -8.76
N ALA A 219 -11.40 -13.36 -9.27
CA ALA A 219 -11.14 -14.48 -10.18
C ALA A 219 -9.93 -15.29 -9.70
N LEU A 220 -9.93 -16.59 -9.95
CA LEU A 220 -8.70 -17.38 -9.83
C LEU A 220 -7.83 -17.11 -11.07
N VAL A 221 -6.54 -16.89 -10.85
CA VAL A 221 -5.57 -16.64 -11.92
C VAL A 221 -4.44 -17.66 -11.88
N PRO A 222 -3.89 -18.07 -13.03
CA PRO A 222 -2.72 -18.95 -13.05
C PRO A 222 -1.52 -18.29 -12.38
N ILE A 223 -0.72 -19.08 -11.65
CA ILE A 223 0.44 -18.56 -10.90
C ILE A 223 1.58 -18.11 -11.85
N TYR A 224 1.74 -18.77 -13.01
CA TYR A 224 2.87 -18.55 -13.94
C TYR A 224 2.44 -18.14 -15.35
N ARG A 225 1.15 -17.89 -15.57
CA ARG A 225 0.62 -17.56 -16.90
C ARG A 225 -0.35 -16.41 -16.78
N ARG A 226 -0.41 -15.60 -17.83
CA ARG A 226 -1.44 -14.59 -17.96
C ARG A 226 -2.81 -15.28 -18.03
N PRO A 227 -3.85 -14.79 -17.33
CA PRO A 227 -5.19 -15.30 -17.53
C PRO A 227 -5.70 -14.86 -18.89
N ASP A 228 -6.01 -15.83 -19.75
CA ASP A 228 -6.71 -15.58 -21.02
C ASP A 228 -8.23 -15.57 -20.81
N THR A 229 -8.69 -16.18 -19.71
CA THR A 229 -10.08 -16.19 -19.25
C THR A 229 -10.14 -15.98 -17.73
N LEU A 230 -11.18 -15.31 -17.26
CA LEU A 230 -11.45 -15.19 -15.83
C LEU A 230 -12.14 -16.47 -15.35
N THR A 231 -11.55 -17.12 -14.35
CA THR A 231 -12.14 -18.31 -13.74
C THR A 231 -12.98 -17.89 -12.53
N ASP A 232 -14.29 -18.13 -12.59
CA ASP A 232 -15.29 -17.79 -11.58
C ASP A 232 -15.64 -18.98 -10.68
N ILE A 233 -14.62 -19.74 -10.28
CA ILE A 233 -14.78 -20.85 -9.35
C ILE A 233 -14.70 -20.34 -7.91
N PRO A 234 -15.66 -20.71 -7.03
CA PRO A 234 -15.60 -20.35 -5.62
C PRO A 234 -14.31 -20.85 -4.97
N LEU A 235 -13.67 -19.99 -4.18
CA LEU A 235 -12.53 -20.38 -3.37
C LEU A 235 -12.88 -21.52 -2.41
N ALA A 236 -11.92 -22.43 -2.24
CA ALA A 236 -12.07 -23.52 -1.29
C ALA A 236 -12.30 -22.96 0.13
N ARG A 237 -13.25 -23.55 0.86
CA ARG A 237 -13.53 -23.17 2.27
C ARG A 237 -12.33 -23.34 3.20
N ALA A 238 -11.41 -24.22 2.85
CA ALA A 238 -10.17 -24.42 3.59
C ALA A 238 -9.20 -23.22 3.51
N LEU A 239 -9.34 -22.37 2.49
CA LEU A 239 -8.48 -21.21 2.20
C LEU A 239 -9.19 -19.88 2.48
N SER A 240 -10.52 -19.89 2.61
CA SER A 240 -11.30 -18.68 2.58
C SER A 240 -12.62 -18.75 3.35
N ARG A 241 -13.08 -17.58 3.77
CA ARG A 241 -14.42 -17.35 4.29
C ARG A 241 -14.99 -16.09 3.68
N THR A 242 -16.19 -16.20 3.11
CA THR A 242 -16.93 -15.06 2.58
C THR A 242 -18.02 -14.65 3.56
N LYS A 243 -18.13 -13.35 3.85
CA LYS A 243 -19.18 -12.75 4.67
C LYS A 243 -19.59 -11.42 4.04
N GLY A 244 -20.80 -11.36 3.49
CA GLY A 244 -21.27 -10.18 2.74
C GLY A 244 -20.28 -9.82 1.63
N ASP A 245 -19.83 -8.57 1.63
CA ASP A 245 -18.89 -8.04 0.62
C ASP A 245 -17.43 -8.18 1.01
N SER A 246 -17.10 -9.13 1.88
CA SER A 246 -15.73 -9.40 2.30
C SER A 246 -15.36 -10.86 2.10
N VAL A 247 -14.14 -11.09 1.59
CA VAL A 247 -13.49 -12.39 1.56
C VAL A 247 -12.29 -12.32 2.50
N THR A 248 -12.25 -13.24 3.45
CA THR A 248 -11.10 -13.47 4.32
C THR A 248 -10.32 -14.66 3.75
N LEU A 249 -9.00 -14.52 3.63
CA LEU A 249 -8.08 -15.49 3.07
C LEU A 249 -6.98 -15.82 4.09
N TRP A 250 -6.52 -17.07 4.11
CA TRP A 250 -5.41 -17.50 4.96
C TRP A 250 -4.64 -18.66 4.32
N HIS A 251 -3.40 -18.88 4.78
CA HIS A 251 -2.55 -19.97 4.31
C HIS A 251 -3.04 -21.31 4.84
N ALA A 252 -3.24 -22.29 3.95
CA ALA A 252 -3.61 -23.66 4.32
C ALA A 252 -2.73 -24.72 3.63
N ASN A 253 -1.46 -24.39 3.35
CA ASN A 253 -0.52 -25.26 2.62
C ASN A 253 -1.01 -25.70 1.23
N ARG A 254 -1.78 -24.84 0.55
CA ARG A 254 -2.25 -25.08 -0.82
C ARG A 254 -2.05 -23.81 -1.63
N SER A 255 -1.39 -23.97 -2.76
CA SER A 255 -1.13 -22.90 -3.71
C SER A 255 -2.42 -22.47 -4.41
N GLU A 256 -2.76 -21.19 -4.31
CA GLU A 256 -3.92 -20.59 -4.98
C GLU A 256 -3.62 -19.10 -5.22
N LYS A 257 -3.92 -18.58 -6.40
CA LYS A 257 -3.74 -17.15 -6.70
C LYS A 257 -5.05 -16.52 -7.11
N VAL A 258 -5.41 -15.46 -6.41
CA VAL A 258 -6.72 -14.81 -6.49
C VAL A 258 -6.53 -13.36 -6.88
N ALA A 259 -7.22 -12.90 -7.91
CA ALA A 259 -7.11 -11.55 -8.44
C ALA A 259 -8.41 -10.76 -8.24
N PHE A 260 -8.26 -9.47 -7.97
CA PHE A 260 -9.32 -8.53 -7.65
C PHE A 260 -9.10 -7.22 -8.41
N PHE A 261 -10.19 -6.45 -8.59
CA PHE A 261 -10.07 -5.05 -8.98
C PHE A 261 -9.20 -4.27 -7.97
N PRO A 262 -8.59 -3.15 -8.40
CA PRO A 262 -7.68 -2.38 -7.58
C PRO A 262 -8.34 -1.95 -6.27
N GLN A 263 -7.74 -2.31 -5.13
CA GLN A 263 -8.29 -1.98 -3.83
C GLN A 263 -7.22 -1.97 -2.73
N THR A 264 -7.60 -1.41 -1.58
CA THR A 264 -6.84 -1.56 -0.34
C THR A 264 -7.03 -2.97 0.22
N ILE A 265 -5.93 -3.58 0.64
CA ILE A 265 -5.91 -4.88 1.33
C ILE A 265 -5.50 -4.66 2.79
N PHE A 266 -6.12 -5.44 3.68
CA PHE A 266 -5.75 -5.49 5.09
C PHE A 266 -5.24 -6.88 5.43
N ALA A 267 -4.13 -6.97 6.14
CA ALA A 267 -3.64 -8.21 6.69
C ALA A 267 -3.50 -8.10 8.20
N ARG A 268 -4.04 -9.05 8.96
CA ARG A 268 -3.82 -9.20 10.40
C ARG A 268 -2.67 -10.16 10.64
N ILE A 269 -1.67 -9.74 11.40
CA ILE A 269 -0.48 -10.51 11.78
C ILE A 269 -0.34 -10.49 13.32
N GLY A 270 -0.89 -11.50 13.98
CA GLY A 270 -0.96 -11.52 15.44
C GLY A 270 -1.84 -10.38 15.97
N LYS A 271 -1.25 -9.52 16.82
CA LYS A 271 -1.87 -8.32 17.41
C LYS A 271 -1.68 -7.04 16.57
N TYR A 272 -1.14 -7.18 15.36
CA TYR A 272 -0.89 -6.07 14.45
C TYR A 272 -1.66 -6.25 13.15
N SER A 273 -1.82 -5.17 12.41
CA SER A 273 -2.30 -5.19 11.04
C SER A 273 -1.35 -4.43 10.12
N LEU A 274 -1.40 -4.79 8.83
CA LEU A 274 -0.74 -4.07 7.76
C LEU A 274 -1.79 -3.73 6.71
N GLN A 275 -2.03 -2.44 6.50
CA GLN A 275 -2.81 -1.94 5.37
C GLN A 275 -1.88 -1.73 4.18
N MET A 276 -2.29 -2.23 3.01
CA MET A 276 -1.54 -2.15 1.76
C MET A 276 -2.44 -1.57 0.67
N GLN A 277 -1.99 -0.52 0.01
CA GLN A 277 -2.73 0.09 -1.10
C GLN A 277 -1.78 0.63 -2.17
N ARG A 278 -2.28 0.81 -3.39
CA ARG A 278 -1.55 1.50 -4.45
C ARG A 278 -1.39 2.97 -4.08
N GLY A 279 -0.20 3.53 -4.36
CA GLY A 279 0.08 4.95 -4.18
C GLY A 279 0.12 5.70 -5.49
N GLU A 280 0.95 6.73 -5.56
CA GLU A 280 1.12 7.52 -6.77
C GLU A 280 1.75 6.69 -7.91
N GLN A 281 1.39 7.05 -9.13
CA GLN A 281 1.87 6.38 -10.33
C GLN A 281 2.05 7.38 -11.49
N SER A 282 3.12 7.24 -12.26
CA SER A 282 3.45 8.13 -13.38
C SER A 282 4.07 7.35 -14.56
N GLY A 283 3.90 7.88 -15.78
CA GLY A 283 4.49 7.30 -16.99
C GLY A 283 3.71 6.16 -17.65
N PHE A 284 2.43 5.99 -17.31
CA PHE A 284 1.60 4.86 -17.76
C PHE A 284 0.59 5.18 -18.87
N SER A 285 0.21 4.15 -19.63
CA SER A 285 -0.88 4.14 -20.61
C SER A 285 -2.22 3.81 -19.96
N SER A 286 -3.29 3.84 -20.76
CA SER A 286 -4.63 3.39 -20.35
C SER A 286 -4.82 1.87 -20.44
N SER A 287 -3.80 1.11 -20.87
CA SER A 287 -3.89 -0.35 -20.97
C SER A 287 -3.49 -1.03 -19.67
N TRP A 288 -4.24 -2.06 -19.28
CA TRP A 288 -4.09 -2.74 -18.00
C TRP A 288 -3.60 -4.18 -18.16
N PRO A 289 -2.68 -4.66 -17.30
CA PRO A 289 -2.42 -6.10 -17.21
C PRO A 289 -3.61 -6.82 -16.59
N ASP A 290 -3.66 -8.15 -16.78
CA ASP A 290 -4.58 -9.07 -16.12
C ASP A 290 -6.05 -8.62 -16.10
N MET A 291 -6.52 -8.09 -17.23
CA MET A 291 -7.91 -7.63 -17.41
C MET A 291 -8.35 -6.55 -16.41
N GLY A 292 -7.40 -5.80 -15.83
CA GLY A 292 -7.65 -4.79 -14.81
C GLY A 292 -7.73 -5.33 -13.38
N LEU A 293 -7.44 -6.63 -13.16
CA LEU A 293 -7.34 -7.23 -11.83
C LEU A 293 -5.96 -6.98 -11.22
N LEU A 294 -5.71 -5.73 -10.82
CA LEU A 294 -4.39 -5.24 -10.42
C LEU A 294 -4.04 -5.50 -8.96
N THR A 295 -4.92 -6.12 -8.20
CA THR A 295 -4.68 -6.50 -6.82
C THR A 295 -4.78 -8.01 -6.73
N GLN A 296 -3.70 -8.70 -6.37
CA GLN A 296 -3.66 -10.16 -6.35
C GLN A 296 -3.17 -10.69 -4.99
N VAL A 297 -3.68 -11.84 -4.60
CA VAL A 297 -3.29 -12.55 -3.38
C VAL A 297 -2.85 -13.95 -3.77
N PHE A 298 -1.58 -14.26 -3.56
CA PHE A 298 -1.05 -15.62 -3.68
C PHE A 298 -1.00 -16.26 -2.30
N LEU A 299 -1.76 -17.35 -2.13
CA LEU A 299 -1.69 -18.22 -0.97
C LEU A 299 -0.67 -19.30 -1.29
N GLY A 300 0.46 -19.33 -0.58
CA GLY A 300 1.50 -20.32 -0.84
C GLY A 300 1.19 -21.72 -0.28
N ASP A 301 2.09 -22.65 -0.57
CA ASP A 301 2.05 -24.03 -0.07
C ASP A 301 3.12 -24.30 1.01
N ARG A 302 3.57 -25.56 1.16
CA ARG A 302 4.63 -25.92 2.10
C ARG A 302 6.01 -25.45 1.68
N LEU A 303 6.27 -25.37 0.38
CA LEU A 303 7.53 -24.87 -0.17
C LEU A 303 7.58 -23.34 -0.11
N ASN A 304 6.39 -22.72 -0.18
CA ASN A 304 6.16 -21.28 -0.16
C ASN A 304 5.37 -20.88 1.10
N PRO A 305 5.97 -20.89 2.31
CA PRO A 305 5.24 -20.76 3.58
C PRO A 305 4.89 -19.30 3.92
N PHE A 306 4.21 -18.60 3.01
CA PHE A 306 3.83 -17.20 3.14
C PHE A 306 2.58 -16.91 2.29
N ILE A 307 2.04 -15.70 2.46
CA ILE A 307 1.01 -15.12 1.58
C ILE A 307 1.64 -13.93 0.86
N GLU A 308 1.44 -13.77 -0.44
CA GLU A 308 1.91 -12.58 -1.16
C GLU A 308 0.74 -11.71 -1.56
N ILE A 309 0.93 -10.41 -1.37
CA ILE A 309 0.04 -9.39 -1.90
C ILE A 309 0.75 -8.71 -3.06
N GLU A 310 0.17 -8.81 -4.24
CA GLU A 310 0.66 -8.11 -5.43
C GLU A 310 -0.22 -6.90 -5.74
N GLN A 311 0.43 -5.76 -6.01
CA GLN A 311 -0.20 -4.54 -6.48
C GLN A 311 0.46 -4.16 -7.81
N LEU A 312 -0.30 -4.29 -8.90
CA LEU A 312 0.16 -4.08 -10.27
C LEU A 312 -0.13 -2.64 -10.72
N SER A 313 0.74 -2.12 -11.57
CA SER A 313 0.49 -0.87 -12.31
C SER A 313 -0.14 -1.15 -13.69
N PRO A 314 -0.72 -0.14 -14.36
CA PRO A 314 -0.91 -0.19 -15.80
C PRO A 314 0.43 -0.32 -16.56
N TYR A 315 0.36 -0.55 -17.87
CA TYR A 315 1.55 -0.62 -18.73
C TYR A 315 2.22 0.75 -18.90
N ALA A 316 3.54 0.80 -18.89
CA ALA A 316 4.31 2.01 -19.16
C ALA A 316 4.21 2.45 -20.63
N LYS A 317 4.37 3.77 -20.86
CA LYS A 317 4.40 4.39 -22.19
C LYS A 317 5.77 4.34 -22.89
N GLY A 318 6.74 3.57 -22.38
CA GLY A 318 8.11 3.53 -22.92
C GLY A 318 9.07 4.59 -22.39
N GLY A 319 8.58 5.54 -21.56
CA GLY A 319 9.38 6.60 -20.94
C GLY A 319 9.87 6.25 -19.53
N LEU A 320 10.15 7.28 -18.72
CA LEU A 320 10.31 7.13 -17.27
C LEU A 320 8.94 6.77 -16.66
N ALA A 321 8.91 5.71 -15.85
CA ALA A 321 7.72 5.28 -15.14
C ALA A 321 8.03 5.02 -13.67
N SER A 322 7.05 5.24 -12.81
CA SER A 322 7.15 4.94 -11.38
C SER A 322 5.81 4.59 -10.78
N THR A 323 5.78 3.64 -9.85
CA THR A 323 4.59 3.21 -9.12
C THR A 323 4.91 3.06 -7.65
N GLU A 324 3.90 3.18 -6.80
CA GLU A 324 4.01 3.02 -5.36
C GLU A 324 3.09 1.94 -4.80
N VAL A 325 3.57 1.28 -3.75
CA VAL A 325 2.71 0.66 -2.74
C VAL A 325 2.91 1.39 -1.41
N LEU A 326 1.80 1.62 -0.72
CA LEU A 326 1.75 2.30 0.57
C LEU A 326 1.52 1.24 1.64
N LEU A 327 2.40 1.19 2.63
CA LEU A 327 2.37 0.24 3.72
C LEU A 327 2.12 0.98 5.04
N ARG A 328 0.94 0.79 5.63
CA ARG A 328 0.59 1.38 6.94
C ARG A 328 0.49 0.28 7.99
N PRO A 329 1.49 0.11 8.86
CA PRO A 329 1.41 -0.80 9.98
C PRO A 329 0.60 -0.21 11.15
N GLN A 330 -0.21 -1.03 11.82
CA GLN A 330 -1.09 -0.59 12.89
C GLN A 330 -1.18 -1.64 14.01
N ALA A 331 -1.57 -1.22 15.21
CA ALA A 331 -2.07 -2.15 16.21
C ALA A 331 -3.42 -2.70 15.74
N ALA A 332 -3.62 -4.02 15.82
CA ALA A 332 -4.92 -4.61 15.56
C ALA A 332 -5.78 -4.40 16.82
N ASN A 333 -6.91 -3.72 16.65
CA ASN A 333 -7.93 -3.56 17.69
C ASN A 333 -8.66 -4.87 17.97
#